data_AF-A0A9X6WRH9-F1
#
_entry.id   AF-A0A9X6WRH9-F1
#
_cell.length_a   1.000
_cell.length_b   1.000
_cell.length_c   1.000
_cell.angle_alpha   90.00
_cell.angle_beta   90.00
_cell.angle_gamma   90.00
#
_symmetry.space_group_name_H-M   'P 1'
#
loop_
_entity.id
_entity.type
_entity.pdbx_description
1 polymer ?
#
loop_
_entity_poly.entity_id
_entity_poly.type
_entity_poly.pdbx_seq_one_letter_code
_entity_poly.pdbx_strand_id
1 'polypeptide(L)'
;MGDTLKDNKSNKVLKIGTNMVLILLIIGAIQMFYDEDSTNDHFGWLFMMVFFAIKIISSFMISLKEGDKKSVFIDLGLVIFSVLLLVVTSVKYFF
;
A
#
# COMPACT_ATOMS: atom_id res chain seq x y z
N MET A 1 -17.57 -28.24 6.51
CA MET A 1 -16.41 -27.83 7.35
C MET A 1 -15.11 -27.69 6.57
N GLY A 2 -14.95 -28.30 5.39
CA GLY A 2 -13.74 -28.13 4.55
C GLY A 2 -13.64 -26.77 3.85
N ASP A 3 -14.78 -26.20 3.40
CA ASP A 3 -14.78 -24.95 2.62
C ASP A 3 -14.41 -23.72 3.45
N THR A 4 -14.87 -23.65 4.70
CA THR A 4 -14.52 -22.57 5.65
C THR A 4 -13.02 -22.55 6.00
N LEU A 5 -12.36 -23.71 6.04
CA LEU A 5 -10.91 -23.81 6.26
C LEU A 5 -10.10 -23.39 5.03
N LYS A 6 -10.63 -23.62 3.83
CA LYS A 6 -10.00 -23.28 2.56
C LYS A 6 -10.05 -21.77 2.30
N ASP A 7 -11.16 -21.12 2.65
CA ASP A 7 -11.33 -19.67 2.58
C ASP A 7 -10.38 -18.90 3.52
N ASN A 8 -10.20 -19.36 4.76
CA ASN A 8 -9.22 -18.83 5.71
C ASN A 8 -7.80 -18.81 5.09
N LYS A 9 -7.37 -19.95 4.54
CA LYS A 9 -6.02 -20.10 4.01
C LYS A 9 -5.80 -19.22 2.77
N SER A 10 -6.79 -19.19 1.87
CA SER A 10 -6.78 -18.31 0.69
C SER A 10 -6.72 -16.83 1.07
N ASN A 11 -7.49 -16.42 2.09
CA ASN A 11 -7.51 -15.03 2.54
C ASN A 11 -6.18 -14.61 3.19
N LYS A 12 -5.53 -15.52 3.90
CA LYS A 12 -4.18 -15.31 4.44
C LYS A 12 -3.15 -15.11 3.32
N VAL A 13 -3.23 -15.91 2.26
CA VAL A 13 -2.35 -15.78 1.08
C VAL A 13 -2.61 -14.46 0.35
N LEU A 14 -3.86 -14.05 0.17
CA LEU A 14 -4.22 -12.76 -0.44
C LEU A 14 -3.71 -11.58 0.40
N LYS A 15 -3.87 -11.61 1.73
CA LYS A 15 -3.32 -10.57 2.63
C LYS A 15 -1.81 -10.43 2.51
N ILE A 16 -1.08 -11.55 2.53
CA ILE A 16 0.39 -11.55 2.35
C ILE A 16 0.78 -11.06 0.95
N GLY A 17 0.09 -11.52 -0.10
CA GLY A 17 0.37 -11.12 -1.48
C GLY A 17 0.16 -9.63 -1.70
N THR A 18 -0.98 -9.10 -1.25
CA THR A 18 -1.27 -7.66 -1.31
C THR A 18 -0.22 -6.84 -0.56
N ASN A 19 0.15 -7.23 0.66
CA ASN A 19 1.19 -6.51 1.41
C ASN A 19 2.54 -6.53 0.70
N MET A 20 2.92 -7.64 0.08
CA MET A 20 4.15 -7.74 -0.70
C MET A 20 4.15 -6.77 -1.89
N VAL A 21 3.03 -6.68 -2.61
CA VAL A 21 2.85 -5.71 -3.71
C VAL A 21 2.90 -4.27 -3.19
N LEU A 22 2.25 -3.97 -2.07
CA LEU A 22 2.27 -2.63 -1.47
C LEU A 22 3.68 -2.19 -1.06
N ILE A 23 4.50 -3.10 -0.50
CA ILE A 23 5.90 -2.82 -0.15
C ILE A 23 6.74 -2.56 -1.42
N LEU A 24 6.56 -3.37 -2.47
CA LEU A 24 7.25 -3.16 -3.75
C LEU A 24 6.90 -1.81 -4.38
N LEU A 25 5.64 -1.40 -4.33
CA LEU A 25 5.19 -0.10 -4.84
C LEU A 25 5.82 1.07 -4.07
N ILE A 26 5.96 0.96 -2.75
CA ILE A 26 6.62 1.99 -1.94
C ILE A 26 8.11 2.08 -2.29
N ILE A 27 8.80 0.95 -2.42
CA ILE A 27 10.23 0.94 -2.79
C ILE A 27 10.40 1.59 -4.18
N GLY A 28 9.55 1.25 -5.15
CA GLY A 28 9.55 1.87 -6.47
C GLY A 28 9.28 3.37 -6.42
N ALA A 29 8.32 3.82 -5.61
CA ALA A 29 8.05 5.25 -5.42
C ALA A 29 9.25 6.01 -4.85
N ILE A 30 9.91 5.45 -3.82
CA ILE A 30 11.11 6.06 -3.22
C ILE A 30 12.24 6.14 -4.25
N GLN A 31 12.49 5.06 -5.00
CA GLN A 31 13.51 5.05 -6.05
C GLN A 31 13.27 6.14 -7.09
N MET A 32 12.01 6.31 -7.51
CA MET A 32 11.62 7.33 -8.48
C MET A 32 11.74 8.76 -7.94
N PHE A 33 11.43 9.01 -6.66
CA PHE A 33 11.54 10.33 -6.03
C PHE A 33 12.97 10.78 -5.68
N TYR A 34 13.89 9.82 -5.55
CA TYR A 34 15.30 10.07 -5.23
C TYR A 34 16.21 10.01 -6.46
N ASP A 35 15.66 9.71 -7.63
CA ASP A 35 16.40 9.79 -8.88
C ASP A 35 16.58 11.27 -9.30
N GLU A 36 17.63 11.55 -10.06
CA GLU A 36 18.00 12.93 -10.41
C GLU A 36 17.09 13.54 -11.49
N ASP A 37 16.37 12.71 -12.26
CA ASP A 37 15.46 13.16 -13.30
C ASP A 37 14.10 13.57 -12.71
N SER A 38 13.76 14.87 -12.81
CA SER A 38 12.47 15.42 -12.38
C SER A 38 11.24 14.78 -13.05
N THR A 39 11.40 14.11 -14.19
CA THR A 39 10.34 13.32 -14.83
C THR A 39 9.97 12.10 -13.98
N ASN A 40 10.93 11.54 -13.24
CA ASN A 40 10.72 10.37 -12.40
C ASN A 40 9.92 10.68 -11.15
N ASP A 41 9.87 11.94 -10.71
CA ASP A 41 8.93 12.34 -9.66
C ASP A 41 7.47 12.11 -10.08
N HIS A 42 7.10 12.36 -11.34
CA HIS A 42 5.75 12.05 -11.85
C HIS A 42 5.44 10.56 -11.80
N PHE A 43 6.43 9.71 -12.08
CA PHE A 43 6.28 8.26 -11.90
C PHE A 43 6.18 7.88 -10.43
N GLY A 44 6.94 8.53 -9.53
CA GLY A 44 6.79 8.37 -8.07
C GLY A 44 5.36 8.67 -7.60
N TRP A 45 4.75 9.73 -8.12
CA TRP A 45 3.34 10.08 -7.88
C TRP A 45 2.37 9.03 -8.45
N LEU A 46 2.63 8.48 -9.64
CA LEU A 46 1.86 7.37 -10.21
C LEU A 46 1.93 6.11 -9.33
N PHE A 47 3.11 5.74 -8.84
CA PHE A 47 3.29 4.62 -7.93
C PHE A 47 2.50 4.82 -6.63
N MET A 48 2.47 6.05 -6.09
CA MET A 48 1.64 6.40 -4.94
C MET A 48 0.14 6.29 -5.23
N MET A 49 -0.34 6.75 -6.39
CA MET A 49 -1.76 6.60 -6.77
C MET A 49 -2.18 5.13 -6.87
N VAL A 50 -1.36 4.30 -7.53
CA VAL A 50 -1.61 2.84 -7.64
C VAL A 50 -1.59 2.18 -6.26
N PHE A 51 -0.66 2.58 -5.39
CA PHE A 51 -0.60 2.13 -4.01
C PHE A 51 -1.90 2.43 -3.25
N PHE A 52 -2.38 3.67 -3.30
CA PHE A 52 -3.62 4.05 -2.61
C PHE A 52 -4.83 3.32 -3.19
N ALA A 53 -4.91 3.13 -4.51
CA ALA A 53 -6.00 2.40 -5.15
C ALA A 53 -6.06 0.93 -4.69
N ILE A 54 -4.93 0.21 -4.73
CA ILE A 54 -4.86 -1.19 -4.28
C ILE A 54 -5.19 -1.28 -2.79
N LYS A 55 -4.71 -0.32 -1.99
CA LYS A 55 -4.99 -0.27 -0.56
C LYS A 55 -6.47 -0.09 -0.25
N ILE A 56 -7.15 0.83 -0.92
CA ILE A 56 -8.59 1.07 -0.72
C ILE A 56 -9.39 -0.19 -1.06
N ILE A 57 -9.09 -0.82 -2.21
CA ILE A 57 -9.77 -2.05 -2.64
C ILE A 57 -9.52 -3.19 -1.65
N SER A 58 -8.27 -3.35 -1.21
CA SER A 58 -7.89 -4.42 -0.28
C SER A 58 -8.51 -4.23 1.10
N SER A 59 -8.51 -3.00 1.61
CA SER A 59 -9.15 -2.65 2.89
C SER A 59 -10.67 -2.87 2.83
N PHE A 60 -11.31 -2.52 1.71
CA PHE A 60 -12.73 -2.78 1.48
C PHE A 60 -13.03 -4.30 1.43
N MET A 61 -12.23 -5.07 0.71
CA MET A 61 -12.40 -6.52 0.58
C MET A 61 -12.17 -7.25 1.91
N ILE A 62 -11.23 -6.80 2.73
CA ILE A 62 -10.98 -7.35 4.07
C ILE A 62 -12.09 -6.94 5.06
N SER A 63 -12.54 -5.68 5.01
CA SER A 63 -13.61 -5.16 5.86
C SER A 63 -14.93 -5.92 5.65
N LEU A 64 -15.29 -6.19 4.39
CA LEU A 64 -16.46 -7.01 4.05
C LEU A 64 -16.35 -8.46 4.52
N LYS A 65 -15.14 -9.01 4.58
CA LYS A 65 -14.94 -10.46 4.72
C LYS A 65 -14.67 -10.92 6.16
N GLU A 66 -14.09 -10.09 7.03
CA GLU A 66 -13.51 -10.63 8.26
C GLU A 66 -13.64 -9.83 9.57
N GLY A 67 -13.98 -8.53 9.59
CA GLY A 67 -14.05 -7.78 10.88
C GLY A 67 -12.80 -7.90 11.77
N ASP A 68 -11.64 -8.19 11.16
CA ASP A 68 -10.46 -8.73 11.83
C ASP A 68 -9.46 -7.62 12.19
N LYS A 69 -9.23 -7.45 13.50
CA LYS A 69 -8.59 -6.27 14.12
C LYS A 69 -7.07 -6.21 13.93
N LYS A 70 -6.41 -7.31 13.53
CA LYS A 70 -4.94 -7.37 13.42
C LYS A 70 -4.38 -6.78 12.13
N SER A 71 -5.14 -6.86 11.03
CA SER A 71 -4.76 -6.30 9.72
C SER A 71 -4.66 -4.77 9.75
N VAL A 72 -5.46 -4.15 10.63
CA VAL A 72 -5.56 -2.69 10.78
C VAL A 72 -4.22 -2.07 11.15
N PHE A 73 -3.42 -2.70 12.00
CA PHE A 73 -2.14 -2.14 12.43
C PHE A 73 -1.11 -2.04 11.30
N ILE A 74 -1.06 -3.05 10.41
CA ILE A 74 -0.16 -3.03 9.25
C ILE A 74 -0.65 -2.00 8.23
N ASP A 75 -1.95 -1.97 7.96
CA ASP A 75 -2.56 -0.96 7.09
C ASP A 75 -2.30 0.46 7.60
N LEU A 76 -2.44 0.68 8.90
CA LEU A 76 -2.22 1.97 9.57
C LEU A 76 -0.75 2.40 9.47
N GLY A 77 0.20 1.50 9.75
CA GLY A 77 1.63 1.78 9.57
C GLY A 77 1.98 2.16 8.13
N LEU A 78 1.41 1.45 7.15
CA LEU A 78 1.53 1.76 5.73
C LEU A 78 0.89 3.11 5.34
N VAL A 79 -0.25 3.50 5.95
CA VAL A 79 -0.89 4.82 5.70
C VAL A 79 0.05 5.91 6.19
N ILE A 80 0.48 5.80 7.45
CA ILE A 80 1.33 6.78 8.11
C ILE A 80 2.62 6.99 7.30
N PHE A 81 3.26 5.90 6.87
CA PHE A 81 4.45 5.98 6.04
C PHE A 81 4.21 6.67 4.69
N SER A 82 3.09 6.39 4.04
CA SER A 82 2.73 7.01 2.75
C SER A 82 2.42 8.50 2.89
N VAL A 83 1.74 8.90 3.98
CA VAL A 83 1.46 10.31 4.29
C VAL A 83 2.77 11.06 4.59
N LEU A 84 3.70 10.44 5.32
CA LEU A 84 5.01 11.04 5.58
C LEU A 84 5.80 11.25 4.28
N LEU A 85 5.84 10.25 3.40
CA LEU A 85 6.47 10.39 2.09
C LEU A 85 5.85 11.52 1.28
N LEU A 86 4.50 11.61 1.25
CA LEU A 86 3.79 12.69 0.56
C LEU A 86 4.16 14.07 1.09
N VAL A 87 4.26 14.23 2.41
CA VAL A 87 4.63 15.52 3.02
C VAL A 87 6.08 15.86 2.67
N VAL A 88 7.00 14.91 2.80
CA VAL A 88 8.43 15.13 2.48
C VAL A 88 8.64 15.48 1.01
N THR A 89 8.00 14.77 0.08
CA THR A 89 8.10 15.09 -1.35
C THR A 89 7.42 16.40 -1.68
N SER A 90 6.25 16.69 -1.09
CA SER A 90 5.56 17.97 -1.32
C SER A 90 6.35 19.17 -0.82
N VAL A 91 7.05 19.09 0.32
CA VAL A 91 7.91 20.18 0.81
C VAL A 91 8.98 20.54 -0.22
N LYS A 92 9.52 19.57 -0.96
CA LYS A 92 10.48 19.77 -2.06
C LYS A 92 9.94 20.62 -3.22
N TYR A 93 8.62 20.69 -3.37
CA TYR A 93 7.93 21.47 -4.41
C TYR A 93 7.39 22.82 -3.90
N PHE A 94 7.20 22.98 -2.58
CA PHE A 94 6.60 24.17 -1.97
C PHE A 94 7.61 25.10 -1.26
N PHE A 95 8.80 24.62 -0.91
CA PHE A 95 9.91 25.38 -0.31
C PHE A 95 11.18 25.27 -1.16
#